data_AF-A0A2V8EGL2-F1
#
_entry.id   AF-A0A2V8EGL2-F1
#
_cell.length_a   1.000
_cell.length_b   1.000
_cell.length_c   1.000
_cell.angle_alpha   90.00
_cell.angle_beta   90.00
_cell.angle_gamma   90.00
#
_symmetry.space_group_name_H-M   'P 1'
#
loop_
_entity.id
_entity.type
_entity.pdbx_description
1 polymer ?
#
loop_
_entity_poly.entity_id
_entity_poly.type
_entity_poly.pdbx_seq_one_letter_code
_entity_poly.pdbx_strand_id
1 'polypeptide(L)'
;MKATAIAIVACVGVLSSTSLVAADAKKDAKSQVEFGISVAQRGLWREAIYRWEKATEIDPTYAAAYNDLAIGYEHEGQLDKARKAYEKALELDPNNSQVRQNYELFKEINDRTAQKEK
;
A
#
# COMPACT_ATOMS: atom_id res chain seq x y z
N MET A 1 45.02 -46.35 6.02
CA MET A 1 45.72 -45.15 6.55
C MET A 1 45.54 -44.01 5.55
N LYS A 2 44.87 -42.92 5.99
CA LYS A 2 44.92 -41.54 5.45
C LYS A 2 44.38 -41.33 4.02
N ALA A 3 43.58 -40.34 3.68
CA ALA A 3 42.97 -39.24 4.42
C ALA A 3 41.74 -38.74 3.62
N THR A 4 40.73 -38.33 4.38
CA THR A 4 39.60 -37.50 3.99
C THR A 4 40.08 -36.16 3.42
N ALA A 5 39.47 -35.68 2.34
CA ALA A 5 39.41 -34.24 2.05
C ALA A 5 38.10 -33.93 1.31
N ILE A 6 37.17 -33.40 2.08
CA ILE A 6 35.88 -32.84 1.69
C ILE A 6 36.15 -31.60 0.83
N ALA A 7 35.68 -31.60 -0.43
CA ALA A 7 35.64 -30.38 -1.22
C ALA A 7 34.56 -29.47 -0.64
N ILE A 8 35.03 -28.38 -0.06
CA ILE A 8 34.25 -27.28 0.54
C ILE A 8 33.29 -26.73 -0.52
N VAL A 9 31.99 -26.86 -0.26
CA VAL A 9 30.95 -26.08 -0.93
C VAL A 9 31.17 -24.62 -0.51
N ALA A 10 31.74 -23.81 -1.41
CA ALA A 10 31.90 -22.39 -1.22
C ALA A 10 30.53 -21.70 -1.31
N CYS A 11 29.88 -21.51 -0.16
CA CYS A 11 28.84 -20.51 0.01
C CYS A 11 29.48 -19.11 -0.06
N VAL A 12 29.39 -18.42 -1.20
CA VAL A 12 29.49 -16.94 -1.21
C VAL A 12 28.58 -16.38 -2.30
N GLY A 13 27.51 -15.68 -1.88
CA GLY A 13 26.94 -14.58 -2.67
C GLY A 13 25.50 -14.71 -3.19
N VAL A 14 24.50 -14.86 -2.32
CA VAL A 14 23.10 -14.47 -2.68
C VAL A 14 22.44 -13.57 -1.62
N LEU A 15 23.18 -13.07 -0.62
CA LEU A 15 22.57 -12.24 0.43
C LEU A 15 22.55 -10.73 0.15
N SER A 16 23.04 -10.28 -1.01
CA SER A 16 23.03 -8.85 -1.40
C SER A 16 21.90 -8.47 -2.37
N SER A 17 21.20 -9.44 -2.96
CA SER A 17 20.18 -9.14 -3.99
C SER A 17 18.82 -8.76 -3.42
N THR A 18 18.48 -9.23 -2.21
CA THR A 18 17.15 -8.98 -1.63
C THR A 18 16.95 -7.52 -1.23
N SER A 19 17.97 -6.84 -0.69
CA SER A 19 17.88 -5.43 -0.29
C SER A 19 17.83 -4.49 -1.50
N LEU A 20 18.53 -4.82 -2.59
CA LEU A 20 18.51 -4.04 -3.82
C LEU A 20 17.16 -4.16 -4.53
N VAL A 21 16.65 -5.39 -4.71
CA VAL A 21 15.33 -5.63 -5.33
C VAL A 21 14.19 -5.01 -4.49
N ALA A 22 14.28 -5.04 -3.16
CA ALA A 22 13.28 -4.40 -2.29
C ALA A 22 13.33 -2.86 -2.37
N ALA A 23 14.52 -2.26 -2.51
CA ALA A 23 14.66 -0.82 -2.69
C ALA A 23 14.09 -0.35 -4.04
N ASP A 24 14.31 -1.13 -5.11
CA ASP A 24 13.76 -0.88 -6.43
C ASP A 24 12.23 -1.03 -6.43
N ALA A 25 11.69 -2.08 -5.80
CA ALA A 25 10.24 -2.25 -5.65
C ALA A 25 9.57 -1.08 -4.90
N LYS A 26 10.19 -0.59 -3.81
CA LYS A 26 9.67 0.57 -3.08
C LYS A 26 9.65 1.85 -3.93
N LYS A 27 10.66 2.04 -4.78
CA LYS A 27 10.70 3.17 -5.72
C LYS A 27 9.59 3.05 -6.76
N ASP A 28 9.36 1.86 -7.29
CA ASP A 28 8.31 1.62 -8.29
C ASP A 28 6.91 1.81 -7.69
N ALA A 29 6.67 1.31 -6.47
CA ALA A 29 5.42 1.55 -5.75
C ALA A 29 5.18 3.05 -5.50
N LYS A 30 6.21 3.78 -5.07
CA LYS A 30 6.15 5.25 -4.91
C LYS A 30 5.78 5.96 -6.22
N SER A 31 6.38 5.54 -7.34
CA SER A 31 6.08 6.13 -8.65
C SER A 31 4.62 5.90 -9.05
N GLN A 32 4.05 4.72 -8.79
CA GLN A 32 2.63 4.47 -9.02
C GLN A 32 1.75 5.36 -8.13
N VAL A 33 2.11 5.55 -6.85
CA VAL A 33 1.38 6.46 -5.95
C VAL A 33 1.38 7.90 -6.45
N GLU A 34 2.55 8.44 -6.80
CA GLU A 34 2.70 9.80 -7.31
C GLU A 34 1.90 10.02 -8.59
N PHE A 35 1.91 9.03 -9.50
CA PHE A 35 1.09 9.07 -10.71
C PHE A 35 -0.40 9.05 -10.36
N GLY A 36 -0.82 8.17 -9.45
CA GLY A 36 -2.21 8.08 -8.97
C GLY A 36 -2.72 9.42 -8.42
N ILE A 37 -1.91 10.09 -7.60
CA ILE A 37 -2.21 11.43 -7.09
C ILE A 37 -2.37 12.44 -8.23
N SER A 38 -1.44 12.45 -9.20
CA SER A 38 -1.49 13.38 -10.34
C SER A 38 -2.75 13.21 -11.18
N VAL A 39 -3.19 11.98 -11.43
CA VAL A 39 -4.41 11.73 -12.22
C VAL A 39 -5.69 11.95 -11.41
N ALA A 40 -5.69 11.71 -10.09
CA ALA A 40 -6.79 12.07 -9.20
C ALA A 40 -7.03 13.58 -9.17
N GLN A 41 -5.96 14.39 -9.13
CA GLN A 41 -6.03 15.85 -9.23
C GLN A 41 -6.65 16.34 -10.55
N ARG A 42 -6.63 15.50 -11.59
CA ARG A 42 -7.26 15.75 -12.90
C ARG A 42 -8.68 15.16 -12.99
N GLY A 43 -9.23 14.63 -11.90
CA GLY A 43 -10.55 14.00 -11.83
C GLY A 43 -10.61 12.57 -12.37
N LEU A 44 -9.47 11.96 -12.71
CA LEU A 44 -9.41 10.60 -13.28
C LEU A 44 -9.32 9.56 -12.17
N TRP A 45 -10.35 9.48 -11.33
CA TRP A 45 -10.35 8.69 -10.09
C TRP A 45 -10.20 7.19 -10.30
N ARG A 46 -10.77 6.63 -11.36
CA ARG A 46 -10.60 5.20 -11.69
C ARG A 46 -9.17 4.84 -12.06
N GLU A 47 -8.49 5.72 -12.78
CA GLU A 47 -7.06 5.54 -13.09
C GLU A 47 -6.23 5.70 -11.81
N ALA A 48 -6.58 6.65 -10.94
CA ALA A 48 -5.90 6.82 -9.66
C ALA A 48 -5.97 5.54 -8.80
N ILE A 49 -7.18 4.98 -8.66
CA ILE A 49 -7.39 3.71 -7.95
C ILE A 49 -6.55 2.60 -8.55
N TYR A 50 -6.59 2.41 -9.88
CA TYR A 50 -5.78 1.40 -10.55
C TYR A 50 -4.29 1.54 -10.24
N ARG A 51 -3.77 2.78 -10.22
CA ARG A 51 -2.36 3.07 -9.92
C ARG A 51 -2.02 2.77 -8.47
N TRP A 52 -2.88 3.14 -7.54
CA TRP A 52 -2.68 2.83 -6.13
C TRP A 52 -2.82 1.32 -5.85
N GLU A 53 -3.67 0.58 -6.56
CA GLU A 53 -3.73 -0.89 -6.49
C GLU A 53 -2.38 -1.49 -6.93
N LYS A 54 -1.83 -1.02 -8.06
CA LYS A 54 -0.49 -1.43 -8.49
C LYS A 54 0.60 -1.10 -7.47
N ALA A 55 0.53 0.05 -6.81
CA ALA A 55 1.46 0.36 -5.73
C ALA A 55 1.39 -0.69 -4.60
N THR A 56 0.19 -1.12 -4.21
CA THR A 56 0.01 -2.15 -3.17
C THR A 56 0.40 -3.57 -3.63
N GLU A 57 0.31 -3.87 -4.92
CA GLU A 57 0.83 -5.13 -5.48
C GLU A 57 2.36 -5.15 -5.46
N ILE A 58 3.01 -4.02 -5.77
CA ILE A 58 4.47 -3.89 -5.80
C ILE A 58 5.06 -3.88 -4.39
N ASP A 59 4.47 -3.07 -3.50
CA ASP A 59 4.85 -3.01 -2.08
C ASP A 59 3.61 -3.15 -1.19
N PRO A 60 3.31 -4.39 -0.75
CA PRO A 60 2.18 -4.65 0.14
C PRO A 60 2.30 -4.03 1.53
N THR A 61 3.47 -3.46 1.87
CA THR A 61 3.73 -2.79 3.16
C THR A 61 3.65 -1.28 3.08
N TYR A 62 3.34 -0.73 1.90
CA TYR A 62 3.33 0.71 1.70
C TYR A 62 2.03 1.36 2.20
N ALA A 63 1.99 1.72 3.48
CA ALA A 63 0.81 2.28 4.16
C ALA A 63 0.16 3.46 3.41
N ALA A 64 0.96 4.35 2.82
CA ALA A 64 0.46 5.51 2.08
C ALA A 64 -0.38 5.12 0.86
N ALA A 65 0.00 4.05 0.14
CA ALA A 65 -0.77 3.57 -1.01
C ALA A 65 -2.17 3.07 -0.60
N TYR A 66 -2.28 2.40 0.54
CA TYR A 66 -3.57 1.97 1.08
C TYR A 66 -4.43 3.14 1.55
N ASN A 67 -3.84 4.20 2.12
CA ASN A 67 -4.57 5.42 2.43
C ASN A 67 -5.16 6.08 1.17
N ASP A 68 -4.36 6.21 0.11
CA ASP A 68 -4.83 6.82 -1.13
C ASP A 68 -5.88 5.95 -1.83
N LEU A 69 -5.73 4.62 -1.79
CA LEU A 69 -6.78 3.69 -2.22
C LEU A 69 -8.09 3.91 -1.46
N ALA A 70 -8.02 4.09 -0.14
CA ALA A 70 -9.20 4.30 0.66
C ALA A 70 -9.95 5.55 0.21
N ILE A 71 -9.24 6.67 0.02
CA ILE A 71 -9.78 7.93 -0.50
C ILE A 71 -10.39 7.74 -1.90
N GLY A 72 -9.71 7.01 -2.78
CA GLY A 72 -10.22 6.69 -4.11
C GLY A 72 -11.53 5.88 -4.06
N TYR A 73 -11.58 4.88 -3.18
CA TYR A 73 -12.79 4.08 -2.99
C TYR A 73 -13.95 4.87 -2.37
N GLU A 74 -13.67 5.79 -1.45
CA GLU A 74 -14.68 6.75 -0.96
C GLU A 74 -15.26 7.58 -2.10
N HIS A 75 -14.40 8.12 -2.96
CA HIS A 75 -14.83 8.94 -4.10
C HIS A 75 -15.77 8.17 -5.05
N GLU A 76 -15.52 6.88 -5.30
CA GLU A 76 -16.38 6.02 -6.12
C GLU A 76 -17.56 5.40 -5.33
N GLY A 77 -17.75 5.73 -4.06
CA GLY A 77 -18.83 5.19 -3.22
C GLY A 77 -18.64 3.72 -2.80
N GLN A 78 -17.44 3.15 -2.96
CA GLN A 78 -17.11 1.77 -2.60
C GLN A 78 -16.70 1.68 -1.12
N LEU A 79 -17.64 2.02 -0.22
CA LEU A 79 -17.35 2.28 1.20
C LEU A 79 -16.77 1.08 1.95
N ASP A 80 -17.19 -0.14 1.64
CA ASP A 80 -16.60 -1.36 2.24
C ASP A 80 -15.13 -1.56 1.86
N LYS A 81 -14.75 -1.19 0.63
CA LYS A 81 -13.35 -1.26 0.18
C LYS A 81 -12.53 -0.15 0.82
N ALA A 82 -13.09 1.06 0.93
CA ALA A 82 -12.46 2.17 1.62
C ALA A 82 -12.11 1.82 3.07
N ARG A 83 -13.07 1.26 3.81
CA ARG A 83 -12.88 0.78 5.19
C ARG A 83 -11.69 -0.18 5.30
N LYS A 84 -11.68 -1.23 4.46
CA LYS A 84 -10.61 -2.25 4.47
C LYS A 84 -9.24 -1.64 4.15
N ALA A 85 -9.18 -0.68 3.22
CA ALA A 85 -7.95 -0.01 2.86
C ALA A 85 -7.41 0.88 4.00
N TYR A 86 -8.28 1.65 4.68
CA TYR A 86 -7.89 2.40 5.87
C TYR A 86 -7.38 1.51 7.01
N GLU A 87 -8.10 0.42 7.29
CA GLU A 87 -7.70 -0.55 8.30
C GLU A 87 -6.32 -1.13 7.98
N LYS A 88 -6.06 -1.47 6.72
CA LYS A 88 -4.75 -1.96 6.30
C LYS A 88 -3.66 -0.91 6.43
N ALA A 89 -3.93 0.34 6.05
CA ALA A 89 -2.98 1.45 6.22
C ALA A 89 -2.58 1.64 7.70
N LEU A 90 -3.54 1.58 8.62
CA LEU A 90 -3.30 1.69 10.07
C LEU A 90 -2.68 0.42 10.68
N GLU A 91 -2.92 -0.76 10.11
CA GLU A 91 -2.20 -1.98 10.51
C GLU A 91 -0.70 -1.85 10.20
N LEU A 92 -0.36 -1.28 9.04
CA LEU A 92 1.02 -1.09 8.58
C LEU A 92 1.72 0.07 9.27
N ASP A 93 1.01 1.18 9.53
CA ASP A 93 1.53 2.34 10.26
C ASP A 93 0.50 2.83 11.30
N PRO A 94 0.47 2.21 12.50
CA PRO A 94 -0.52 2.54 13.54
C PRO A 94 -0.43 3.97 14.07
N ASN A 95 0.73 4.61 13.92
CA ASN A 95 1.00 5.95 14.44
C ASN A 95 0.77 7.05 13.40
N ASN A 96 0.29 6.70 12.20
CA ASN A 96 0.02 7.67 11.17
C ASN A 96 -1.21 8.54 11.51
N SER A 97 -0.96 9.77 11.92
CA SER A 97 -2.01 10.72 12.29
C SER A 97 -2.92 11.08 11.11
N GLN A 98 -2.35 11.19 9.91
CA GLN A 98 -3.11 11.55 8.70
C GLN A 98 -4.10 10.44 8.35
N VAL A 99 -3.65 9.18 8.29
CA VAL A 99 -4.52 8.03 7.99
C VAL A 99 -5.63 7.92 9.04
N ARG A 100 -5.28 8.12 10.32
CA ARG A 100 -6.27 8.11 11.40
C ARG A 100 -7.33 9.19 11.20
N GLN A 101 -6.92 10.42 10.93
CA GLN A 101 -7.85 11.53 10.68
C GLN A 101 -8.77 11.26 9.49
N ASN A 102 -8.21 10.75 8.39
CA ASN A 102 -8.99 10.38 7.20
C ASN A 102 -10.01 9.27 7.53
N TYR A 103 -9.60 8.22 8.25
CA TYR A 103 -10.50 7.12 8.59
C TYR A 103 -11.60 7.53 9.59
N GLU A 104 -11.30 8.39 10.57
CA GLU A 104 -12.32 8.94 11.48
C GLU A 104 -13.35 9.77 10.70
N LEU A 105 -12.91 10.62 9.79
CA LEU A 105 -13.81 11.42 8.95
C LEU A 105 -14.70 10.53 8.06
N PHE A 106 -14.12 9.52 7.43
CA PHE A 106 -14.86 8.52 6.66
C PHE A 106 -15.98 7.86 7.48
N LYS A 107 -15.65 7.39 8.70
CA LYS A 107 -16.63 6.75 9.60
C LYS A 107 -17.77 7.72 9.96
N GLU A 108 -17.43 8.96 10.33
CA GLU A 108 -18.43 9.96 10.69
C GLU A 108 -19.39 10.27 9.54
N ILE A 109 -18.86 10.45 8.31
CA ILE A 109 -19.69 10.71 7.14
C ILE A 109 -20.60 9.51 6.84
N ASN A 110 -20.06 8.30 6.84
CA ASN A 110 -20.80 7.09 6.51
C ASN A 110 -21.91 6.79 7.52
N ASP A 111 -21.66 6.99 8.82
CA ASP A 111 -22.65 6.78 9.86
C ASP A 111 -23.79 7.80 9.76
N ARG A 112 -23.49 9.06 9.41
CA ARG A 112 -24.50 10.10 9.17
C ARG A 112 -25.37 9.81 7.95
N THR A 113 -24.81 9.27 6.87
CA THR A 113 -25.60 8.86 5.69
C THR A 113 -26.49 7.67 6.02
N ALA A 114 -25.98 6.65 6.72
CA ALA A 114 -26.76 5.48 7.11
C ALA A 114 -27.93 5.79 8.07
N GLN A 115 -27.83 6.88 8.85
CA GLN A 115 -28.92 7.33 9.71
C GLN A 115 -29.99 8.14 8.97
N LYS A 116 -29.66 8.83 7.87
CA LYS A 116 -30.61 9.62 7.07
C LYS A 116 -31.51 8.75 6.18
N GLU A 117 -31.08 7.53 5.89
CA GLU A 117 -31.80 6.57 5.04
C GLU A 117 -32.77 5.68 5.85
N LYS A 118 -32.83 5.84 7.17
CA LYS A 118 -33.77 5.16 8.07
C LYS A 118 -34.95 6.06 8.40
#